data_AF-A0A924SWD6-F1
#
_entry.id   AF-A0A924SWD6-F1
#
_cell.length_a   1.000
_cell.length_b   1.000
_cell.length_c   1.000
_cell.angle_alpha   90.00
_cell.angle_beta   90.00
_cell.angle_gamma   90.00
#
_symmetry.space_group_name_H-M   'P 1'
#
loop_
_entity.id
_entity.type
_entity.pdbx_description
1 polymer ?
#
loop_
_entity_poly.entity_id
_entity_poly.type
_entity_poly.pdbx_seq_one_letter_code
_entity_poly.pdbx_strand_id
1 'polypeptide(L)'
;MTTTRRPGKTGTKSETPRARGSRSGGDVRILRAGPAMRVIFFYPGEEGTYIDNAEVTLYENGIVHIKSNQEETTTHLQNCEILWNFEVDAEEKTSKVRLLKPAVGNLHPAVELAPVSSEVTVVEADTHSENPDLG
;
A
#
# COMPACT_ATOMS: atom_id res chain seq x y z
N MET A 1 36.11 50.82 0.72
CA MET A 1 34.81 51.14 1.36
C MET A 1 33.83 50.03 0.99
N THR A 2 33.15 49.50 1.99
CA THR A 2 32.62 48.13 2.07
C THR A 2 31.18 48.06 1.59
N THR A 3 30.86 47.18 0.64
CA THR A 3 29.46 46.90 0.24
C THR A 3 29.12 45.44 0.53
N THR A 4 28.45 45.25 1.66
CA THR A 4 27.92 43.98 2.17
C THR A 4 26.75 43.49 1.30
N ARG A 5 26.89 42.31 0.67
CA ARG A 5 25.79 41.58 0.03
C ARG A 5 25.11 40.65 1.04
N ARG A 6 23.80 40.78 1.22
CA ARG A 6 22.94 39.86 2.02
C ARG A 6 22.52 38.65 1.17
N PRO A 7 22.35 37.45 1.75
CA PRO A 7 21.71 36.32 1.07
C PRO A 7 20.18 36.37 1.22
N GLY A 8 19.47 36.23 0.10
CA GLY A 8 18.02 36.03 0.07
C GLY A 8 17.67 34.57 0.38
N LYS A 9 16.86 34.37 1.43
CA LYS A 9 16.36 33.07 1.89
C LYS A 9 14.91 32.94 1.43
N THR A 10 14.66 32.28 0.31
CA THR A 10 13.29 31.93 -0.13
C THR A 10 12.87 30.63 0.55
N GLY A 11 12.08 30.74 1.62
CA GLY A 11 11.33 29.61 2.16
C GLY A 11 10.05 29.42 1.36
N THR A 12 9.98 28.35 0.57
CA THR A 12 8.75 27.84 -0.01
C THR A 12 7.92 27.22 1.11
N LYS A 13 6.90 27.94 1.58
CA LYS A 13 5.84 27.36 2.40
C LYS A 13 4.83 26.70 1.47
N SER A 14 4.81 25.38 1.45
CA SER A 14 3.73 24.57 0.88
C SER A 14 2.49 24.80 1.75
N GLU A 15 1.66 25.75 1.35
CA GLU A 15 0.40 26.06 2.02
C GLU A 15 -0.63 25.03 1.55
N THR A 16 -0.89 24.02 2.37
CA THR A 16 -1.96 23.04 2.14
C THR A 16 -3.32 23.73 2.27
N PRO A 17 -4.13 23.85 1.20
CA PRO A 17 -5.44 24.47 1.31
C PRO A 17 -6.36 23.57 2.14
N ARG A 18 -6.65 23.98 3.37
CA ARG A 18 -7.73 23.39 4.18
C ARG A 18 -9.05 23.66 3.49
N ALA A 19 -9.71 22.58 3.05
CA ALA A 19 -10.99 22.61 2.37
C ALA A 19 -12.03 23.45 3.14
N ARG A 20 -12.60 24.43 2.44
CA ARG A 20 -13.74 25.22 2.91
C ARG A 20 -14.97 24.32 2.91
N GLY A 21 -15.59 24.16 4.08
CA GLY A 21 -16.85 23.45 4.24
C GLY A 21 -17.97 24.11 3.43
N SER A 22 -18.62 23.32 2.57
CA SER A 22 -19.90 23.63 1.96
C SER A 22 -21.01 23.05 2.85
N ARG A 23 -22.02 23.86 3.16
CA ARG A 23 -23.23 23.47 3.92
C ARG A 23 -24.36 23.17 2.94
N SER A 24 -25.13 22.11 3.25
CA SER A 24 -26.41 21.67 2.68
C SER A 24 -26.35 20.44 1.77
N GLY A 25 -26.64 19.28 2.38
CA GLY A 25 -27.10 18.08 1.68
C GLY A 25 -26.55 16.81 2.32
N GLY A 26 -27.29 16.25 3.31
CA GLY A 26 -27.02 14.93 3.89
C GLY A 26 -25.53 14.62 4.08
N ASP A 27 -24.87 15.38 4.95
CA ASP A 27 -23.41 15.39 5.06
C ASP A 27 -22.87 13.96 5.28
N VAL A 28 -22.29 13.37 4.23
CA VAL A 28 -21.59 12.08 4.35
C VAL A 28 -20.30 12.35 5.10
N ARG A 29 -20.14 11.68 6.26
CA ARG A 29 -18.99 11.87 7.12
C ARG A 29 -17.72 11.33 6.45
N ILE A 30 -16.64 12.10 6.53
CA ILE A 30 -15.31 11.66 6.10
C ILE A 30 -14.67 10.85 7.23
N LEU A 31 -14.26 9.61 6.94
CA LEU A 31 -13.52 8.77 7.89
C LEU A 31 -12.03 9.07 7.85
N ARG A 32 -11.46 9.27 6.66
CA ARG A 32 -10.04 9.57 6.46
C ARG A 32 -9.84 10.35 5.17
N ALA A 33 -8.93 11.32 5.18
CA ALA A 33 -8.50 12.01 3.97
C ALA A 33 -6.99 12.27 4.03
N GLY A 34 -6.31 12.15 2.89
CA GLY A 34 -4.88 12.49 2.77
C GLY A 34 -4.17 11.79 1.61
N PRO A 35 -2.84 11.93 1.53
CA PRO A 35 -2.05 11.33 0.46
C PRO A 35 -1.89 9.81 0.67
N ALA A 36 -2.08 9.07 -0.41
CA ALA A 36 -1.80 7.65 -0.51
C ALA A 36 -0.61 7.39 -1.45
N MET A 37 0.23 6.42 -1.07
CA MET A 37 1.36 5.95 -1.88
C MET A 37 0.82 5.35 -3.17
N ARG A 38 -0.21 4.50 -3.04
CA ARG A 38 -0.81 3.74 -4.13
C ARG A 38 -2.26 3.39 -3.83
N VAL A 39 -3.10 3.43 -4.87
CA VAL A 39 -4.45 2.86 -4.87
C VAL A 39 -4.52 1.79 -5.95
N ILE A 40 -4.92 0.57 -5.60
CA ILE A 40 -5.01 -0.57 -6.51
C ILE A 40 -6.49 -0.89 -6.72
N PHE A 41 -6.94 -1.01 -7.97
CA PHE A 41 -8.31 -1.36 -8.31
C PHE A 41 -8.40 -2.84 -8.69
N PHE A 42 -9.46 -3.49 -8.20
CA PHE A 42 -9.77 -4.88 -8.53
C PHE A 42 -11.01 -4.93 -9.40
N TYR A 43 -10.84 -5.33 -10.66
CA TYR A 43 -11.93 -5.61 -11.59
C TYR A 43 -11.90 -7.10 -11.96
N PRO A 44 -13.03 -7.82 -11.89
CA PRO A 44 -13.07 -9.24 -12.24
C PRO A 44 -12.64 -9.48 -13.69
N GLY A 45 -11.67 -10.35 -13.90
CA GLY A 45 -11.20 -10.74 -15.24
C GLY A 45 -10.15 -9.82 -15.85
N GLU A 46 -9.70 -8.77 -15.15
CA GLU A 46 -8.62 -7.88 -15.59
C GLU A 46 -7.43 -7.92 -14.62
N GLU A 47 -6.23 -7.65 -15.13
CA GLU A 47 -5.09 -7.33 -14.26
C GLU A 47 -5.36 -6.00 -13.55
N GLY A 48 -5.16 -5.97 -12.23
CA GLY A 48 -5.45 -4.80 -11.41
C GLY A 48 -4.70 -3.56 -11.90
N THR A 49 -5.41 -2.44 -12.03
CA THR A 49 -4.82 -1.14 -12.34
C THR A 49 -4.46 -0.41 -11.05
N TYR A 50 -3.45 0.46 -11.09
CA TYR A 50 -3.05 1.23 -9.92
C TYR A 50 -2.74 2.68 -10.25
N ILE A 51 -2.96 3.54 -9.26
CA ILE A 51 -2.61 4.96 -9.29
C ILE A 51 -1.64 5.23 -8.14
N ASP A 52 -0.49 5.83 -8.45
CA ASP A 52 0.52 6.24 -7.48
C ASP A 52 0.35 7.71 -7.08
N ASN A 53 0.70 8.04 -5.82
CA ASN A 53 0.73 9.40 -5.28
C ASN A 53 -0.58 10.18 -5.48
N ALA A 54 -1.70 9.63 -4.99
CA ALA A 54 -3.02 10.24 -5.10
C ALA A 54 -3.51 10.80 -3.76
N GLU A 55 -4.28 11.88 -3.82
CA GLU A 55 -5.08 12.36 -2.70
C GLU A 55 -6.36 11.52 -2.61
N VAL A 56 -6.60 10.91 -1.44
CA VAL A 56 -7.70 9.99 -1.22
C VAL A 56 -8.59 10.48 -0.09
N THR A 57 -9.90 10.45 -0.31
CA THR A 57 -10.92 10.71 0.71
C THR A 57 -11.81 9.48 0.86
N LEU A 58 -11.78 8.86 2.04
CA LEU A 58 -12.64 7.74 2.43
C LEU A 58 -13.84 8.27 3.22
N TYR A 59 -15.03 7.96 2.73
CA TYR A 59 -16.31 8.32 3.34
C TYR A 59 -16.89 7.17 4.18
N GLU A 60 -17.74 7.50 5.14
CA GLU A 60 -18.37 6.54 6.08
C GLU A 60 -19.26 5.51 5.39
N ASN A 61 -19.80 5.84 4.22
CA ASN A 61 -20.61 4.94 3.40
C ASN A 61 -19.79 3.97 2.54
N GLY A 62 -18.46 3.93 2.69
CA GLY A 62 -17.56 3.05 1.93
C GLY A 62 -17.16 3.59 0.55
N ILE A 63 -17.62 4.78 0.18
CA ILE A 63 -17.15 5.45 -1.04
C ILE A 63 -15.74 5.99 -0.83
N VAL A 64 -14.91 5.86 -1.86
CA VAL A 64 -13.55 6.36 -1.92
C VAL A 64 -13.44 7.31 -3.12
N HIS A 65 -13.11 8.57 -2.85
CA HIS A 65 -12.79 9.55 -3.88
C HIS A 65 -11.27 9.66 -4.00
N ILE A 66 -10.76 9.51 -5.22
CA ILE A 66 -9.34 9.41 -5.53
C ILE A 66 -9.03 10.48 -6.56
N LYS A 67 -8.05 11.32 -6.25
CA LYS A 67 -7.62 12.42 -7.10
C LYS A 67 -6.11 12.40 -7.26
N SER A 68 -5.67 12.28 -8.50
CA SER A 68 -4.26 12.43 -8.89
C SER A 68 -4.11 13.62 -9.84
N ASN A 69 -2.89 13.86 -10.31
CA ASN A 69 -2.63 14.91 -11.31
C ASN A 69 -3.20 14.57 -12.71
N GLN A 70 -3.44 13.29 -12.98
CA GLN A 70 -3.84 12.81 -14.31
C GLN A 70 -5.31 12.36 -14.34
N GLU A 71 -5.87 11.95 -13.20
CA GLU A 71 -7.18 11.32 -13.13
C GLU A 71 -7.90 11.67 -11.83
N GLU A 72 -9.23 11.77 -11.89
CA GLU A 72 -10.12 11.86 -10.74
C GLU A 72 -11.23 10.81 -10.88
N THR A 73 -11.31 9.90 -9.91
CA THR A 73 -12.19 8.72 -9.94
C THR A 73 -12.86 8.53 -8.57
N THR A 74 -14.07 7.95 -8.58
CA THR A 74 -14.79 7.54 -7.37
C THR A 74 -15.12 6.06 -7.46
N THR A 75 -14.83 5.30 -6.40
CA THR A 75 -15.12 3.86 -6.34
C THR A 75 -15.59 3.46 -4.94
N HIS A 76 -15.97 2.20 -4.79
CA HIS A 76 -16.30 1.61 -3.49
C HIS A 76 -15.04 0.94 -2.89
N LEU A 77 -14.88 0.99 -1.57
CA LEU A 77 -13.72 0.41 -0.87
C LEU A 77 -13.56 -1.10 -1.09
N GLN A 78 -14.64 -1.81 -1.43
CA GLN A 78 -14.57 -3.23 -1.77
C GLN A 78 -13.84 -3.50 -3.10
N ASN A 79 -13.75 -2.49 -3.96
CA ASN A 79 -13.15 -2.61 -5.30
C ASN A 79 -11.73 -2.05 -5.33
N CYS A 80 -11.18 -1.59 -4.21
CA CYS A 80 -9.82 -1.08 -4.18
C CYS A 80 -9.10 -1.33 -2.85
N GLU A 81 -7.77 -1.36 -2.94
CA GLU A 81 -6.88 -1.34 -1.78
C GLU A 81 -6.09 -0.04 -1.76
N ILE A 82 -5.99 0.59 -0.59
CA ILE A 82 -5.34 1.90 -0.43
C ILE A 82 -4.13 1.75 0.49
N LEU A 83 -2.94 2.00 -0.06
CA LEU A 83 -1.69 2.06 0.68
C LEU A 83 -1.41 3.52 1.03
N TRP A 84 -1.69 3.90 2.27
CA TRP A 84 -1.49 5.26 2.76
C TRP A 84 0.01 5.59 2.93
N ASN A 85 0.37 6.86 2.75
CA ASN A 85 1.69 7.33 3.21
C ASN A 85 1.71 7.25 4.73
N PHE A 86 2.54 6.37 5.28
CA PHE A 86 2.94 6.46 6.67
C PHE A 86 4.09 7.46 6.71
N GLU A 87 3.80 8.73 6.98
CA GLU A 87 4.83 9.55 7.59
C GLU A 87 5.16 8.85 8.90
N VAL A 88 6.36 8.29 9.01
CA VAL A 88 6.91 7.84 10.28
C VAL A 88 6.99 9.11 11.11
N ASP A 89 5.96 9.35 11.91
CA ASP A 89 5.92 10.40 12.92
C ASP A 89 7.22 10.25 13.70
N ALA A 90 8.15 11.18 13.48
CA ALA A 90 9.53 11.09 13.98
C ALA A 90 9.61 11.10 15.52
N GLU A 91 8.46 11.14 16.19
CA GLU A 91 8.26 11.15 17.62
C GLU A 91 8.10 9.75 18.24
N GLU A 92 7.87 8.68 17.46
CA GLU A 92 7.85 7.29 17.97
C GLU A 92 9.23 6.61 17.98
N LYS A 93 10.30 7.37 18.27
CA LYS A 93 11.66 6.82 18.43
C LYS A 93 11.89 6.10 19.78
N THR A 94 10.84 5.53 20.38
CA THR A 94 10.98 4.72 21.61
C THR A 94 10.19 3.42 21.58
N SER A 95 9.99 2.81 20.42
CA SER A 95 9.75 1.36 20.38
C SER A 95 11.06 0.63 20.75
N LYS A 96 11.36 0.62 22.06
CA LYS A 96 12.35 -0.28 22.66
C LYS A 96 11.83 -1.70 22.48
N VAL A 97 12.18 -2.32 21.37
CA VAL A 97 12.09 -3.77 21.20
C VAL A 97 12.96 -4.39 22.28
N ARG A 98 12.34 -4.75 23.41
CA ARG A 98 12.98 -5.59 24.41
C ARG A 98 12.97 -7.00 23.83
N LEU A 99 14.07 -7.39 23.19
CA LEU A 99 14.36 -8.81 22.99
C LEU A 99 14.36 -9.46 24.37
N LEU A 100 13.28 -10.18 24.69
CA LEU A 100 13.31 -11.14 25.77
C LEU A 100 14.37 -12.18 25.40
N LYS A 101 15.47 -12.20 26.15
CA LYS A 101 16.43 -13.29 26.08
C LYS A 101 15.64 -14.59 26.31
N PRO A 102 15.67 -15.56 25.38
CA PRO A 102 15.16 -16.89 25.69
C PRO A 102 15.93 -17.40 26.90
N ALA A 103 15.19 -17.74 27.96
CA ALA A 103 15.77 -18.34 29.15
C ALA A 103 16.34 -19.70 28.73
N VAL A 104 17.67 -19.79 28.64
CA VAL A 104 18.37 -21.06 28.47
C VAL A 104 18.29 -21.79 29.81
N GLY A 105 17.16 -22.44 30.04
CA GLY A 105 16.93 -23.40 31.13
C GLY A 105 17.14 -24.81 30.58
N ASN A 106 18.36 -25.29 30.72
CA ASN A 106 18.87 -26.60 30.36
C ASN A 106 18.02 -27.75 30.98
N LEU A 107 17.38 -28.60 30.17
CA LEU A 107 17.03 -30.00 30.55
C LEU A 107 16.80 -30.87 29.29
N HIS A 108 17.87 -31.61 28.95
CA HIS A 108 17.96 -32.92 28.30
C HIS A 108 17.79 -33.11 26.77
N PRO A 109 18.58 -34.04 26.15
CA PRO A 109 18.76 -34.15 24.72
C PRO A 109 17.96 -35.30 24.07
N ALA A 110 17.96 -35.27 22.74
CA ALA A 110 17.68 -36.36 21.81
C ALA A 110 16.21 -36.76 21.63
N VAL A 111 15.57 -36.24 20.57
CA VAL A 111 15.03 -37.11 19.51
C VAL A 111 15.25 -36.41 18.17
N GLU A 112 16.07 -37.07 17.36
CA GLU A 112 16.26 -36.86 15.93
C GLU A 112 14.92 -36.92 15.19
N LEU A 113 14.52 -35.81 14.55
CA LEU A 113 13.44 -35.82 13.56
C LEU A 113 14.06 -35.50 12.21
N ALA A 114 14.25 -36.55 11.43
CA ALA A 114 14.75 -36.52 10.07
C ALA A 114 13.90 -35.60 9.17
N PRO A 115 14.51 -34.96 8.15
CA PRO A 115 13.75 -34.28 7.11
C PRO A 115 13.02 -35.33 6.26
N VAL A 116 11.68 -35.29 6.26
CA VAL A 116 10.89 -35.98 5.23
C VAL A 116 11.20 -35.31 3.89
N SER A 117 11.85 -36.10 3.03
CA SER A 117 12.03 -35.80 1.62
C SER A 117 10.66 -35.59 0.97
N SER A 118 10.47 -34.41 0.38
CA SER A 118 9.41 -34.22 -0.62
C SER A 118 10.00 -34.59 -1.98
N GLU A 119 9.87 -35.86 -2.36
CA GLU A 119 10.02 -36.27 -3.75
C GLU A 119 8.85 -35.68 -4.54
N VAL A 120 9.11 -34.66 -5.35
CA VAL A 120 8.21 -34.25 -6.42
C VAL A 120 8.52 -35.15 -7.61
N THR A 121 7.63 -36.11 -7.85
CA THR A 121 7.66 -36.95 -9.05
C THR A 121 7.31 -36.09 -10.26
N VAL A 122 8.24 -36.00 -11.21
CA VAL A 122 7.99 -35.48 -12.55
C VAL A 122 7.04 -36.45 -13.24
N VAL A 123 5.80 -36.03 -13.47
CA VAL A 123 4.92 -36.69 -14.43
C VAL A 123 5.21 -36.07 -15.80
N GLU A 124 6.09 -36.71 -16.55
CA GLU A 124 6.20 -36.54 -17.99
C GLU A 124 4.90 -37.06 -18.62
N ALA A 125 4.10 -36.17 -19.19
CA ALA A 125 3.04 -36.53 -20.12
C ALA A 125 3.63 -36.55 -21.54
N ASP A 126 4.22 -37.69 -21.89
CA ASP A 126 4.49 -38.09 -23.26
C ASP A 126 3.21 -38.69 -23.85
N THR A 127 2.78 -38.18 -25.02
CA THR A 127 2.22 -38.91 -26.19
C THR A 127 1.35 -37.96 -27.03
N HIS A 128 1.82 -37.60 -28.23
CA HIS A 128 1.48 -38.22 -29.53
C HIS A 128 0.23 -37.54 -30.14
N SER A 129 0.44 -36.67 -31.13
CA SER A 129 0.30 -36.96 -32.57
C SER A 129 -1.16 -36.95 -33.02
N GLU A 130 -1.50 -36.05 -33.95
CA GLU A 130 -2.09 -36.36 -35.26
C GLU A 130 -2.68 -35.07 -35.89
N ASN A 131 -2.07 -34.61 -36.99
CA ASN A 131 -2.78 -33.78 -37.97
C ASN A 131 -3.78 -34.68 -38.70
N PRO A 132 -4.97 -34.16 -39.05
CA PRO A 132 -5.27 -34.14 -40.48
C PRO A 132 -5.82 -32.80 -40.97
N ASP A 133 -5.14 -32.34 -42.00
CA ASP A 133 -5.59 -31.46 -43.08
C ASP A 133 -6.94 -31.93 -43.65
N LEU A 134 -7.97 -31.09 -43.63
CA LEU A 134 -9.17 -31.23 -44.46
C LEU A 134 -9.83 -29.86 -44.69
N GLY A 135 -9.73 -29.37 -45.93
CA GLY A 135 -10.73 -28.48 -46.53
C GLY A 135 -10.20 -27.17 -47.09
#